data_AF-T1GFT7-F1
#
_entry.id   AF-T1GFT7-F1
#
_cell.length_a   1.000
_cell.length_b   1.000
_cell.length_c   1.000
_cell.angle_alpha   90.00
_cell.angle_beta   90.00
_cell.angle_gamma   90.00
#
_symmetry.space_group_name_H-M   'P 1'
#
loop_
_entity.id
_entity.type
_entity.pdbx_description
1 polymer ?
#
loop_
_entity_poly.entity_id
_entity_poly.type
_entity_poly.pdbx_seq_one_letter_code
_entity_poly.pdbx_strand_id
1 'polypeptide(L)'
;MKKEVVLISINYRLGSLGFLSFDDPETKVSGNAALKDQVLALKWVKKNCEFFGGDSNNITVFGESAGGASTHYMMLTEQTRDLFHKGIIMSASAMAQWAVTPRRNWGFRMAQLLGYQGPNNDLDVLYFLQLQKPYDIMKAGEKLLTVEERKSRIPFAFGPVIEPFIM
;
A
#
# COMPACT_ATOMS: atom_id res chain seq x y z
N MET A 1 -12.40 13.99 27.93
CA MET A 1 -13.66 13.20 28.11
C MET A 1 -13.64 12.01 27.18
N LYS A 2 -14.09 10.83 27.64
CA LYS A 2 -14.27 9.65 26.79
C LYS A 2 -15.55 9.77 25.95
N LYS A 3 -15.66 9.00 24.86
CA LYS A 3 -16.78 9.01 23.93
C LYS A 3 -17.31 7.59 23.71
N GLU A 4 -18.60 7.46 23.41
CA GLU A 4 -19.26 6.20 23.11
C GLU A 4 -19.07 5.87 21.63
N VAL A 5 -18.01 5.14 21.32
CA VAL A 5 -17.65 4.73 19.96
C VAL A 5 -17.06 3.32 19.98
N VAL A 6 -17.24 2.59 18.88
CA VAL A 6 -16.43 1.41 18.58
C VAL A 6 -15.22 1.87 17.78
N LEU A 7 -14.03 1.73 18.35
CA LEU A 7 -12.77 2.03 17.68
C LEU A 7 -12.18 0.75 17.11
N ILE A 8 -11.90 0.75 15.81
CA ILE A 8 -11.25 -0.37 15.10
C ILE A 8 -9.93 0.14 14.52
N SER A 9 -8.83 -0.51 14.86
CA SER A 9 -7.53 -0.32 14.19
C SER A 9 -7.24 -1.50 13.29
N ILE A 10 -6.53 -1.25 12.20
CA ILE A 10 -6.19 -2.27 11.21
C ILE A 10 -4.68 -2.29 10.99
N ASN A 11 -4.16 -3.49 10.72
CA ASN A 11 -2.84 -3.64 10.13
C ASN A 11 -3.01 -3.89 8.62
N TYR A 12 -2.06 -3.42 7.82
CA TYR A 12 -1.96 -3.69 6.39
C TYR A 12 -0.48 -3.89 6.05
N ARG A 13 -0.17 -4.54 4.92
CA ARG A 13 1.21 -4.77 4.52
C ARG A 13 1.96 -3.46 4.27
N LEU A 14 3.28 -3.45 4.51
CA LEU A 14 4.13 -2.26 4.36
C LEU A 14 5.30 -2.53 3.41
N GLY A 15 5.95 -1.46 2.97
CA GLY A 15 7.15 -1.51 2.12
C GLY A 15 6.93 -2.32 0.84
N SER A 16 7.98 -3.02 0.40
CA SER A 16 7.92 -3.87 -0.80
C SER A 16 6.91 -5.00 -0.68
N LEU A 17 6.67 -5.54 0.52
CA LEU A 17 5.65 -6.59 0.73
C LEU A 17 4.21 -6.09 0.50
N GLY A 18 3.98 -4.78 0.65
CA GLY A 18 2.68 -4.15 0.42
C GLY A 18 2.53 -3.43 -0.91
N PHE A 19 3.63 -3.00 -1.52
CA PHE A 19 3.60 -2.05 -2.64
C PHE A 19 4.53 -2.42 -3.81
N LEU A 20 5.08 -3.64 -3.86
CA LEU A 20 5.76 -4.13 -5.06
C LEU A 20 4.79 -4.15 -6.25
N SER A 21 5.28 -3.71 -7.41
CA SER A 21 4.53 -3.63 -8.67
C SER A 21 5.45 -4.05 -9.81
N PHE A 22 4.93 -4.87 -10.70
CA PHE A 22 5.52 -5.28 -11.97
C PHE A 22 4.64 -4.83 -13.13
N ASP A 23 5.21 -4.65 -14.31
CA ASP A 23 4.46 -4.23 -15.50
C ASP A 23 3.87 -5.44 -16.24
N ASP A 24 4.48 -6.62 -16.10
CA ASP A 24 4.00 -7.89 -16.67
C ASP A 24 2.75 -8.42 -15.93
N PRO A 25 1.59 -8.53 -16.60
CA PRO A 25 0.35 -9.07 -16.01
C PRO A 25 0.45 -10.51 -15.52
N GLU A 26 1.33 -11.34 -16.09
CA GLU A 26 1.49 -12.74 -15.71
C GLU A 26 2.01 -12.88 -14.27
N THR A 27 2.70 -11.84 -13.75
CA THR A 27 3.13 -11.81 -12.35
C THR A 27 1.97 -11.77 -11.36
N LYS A 28 0.81 -11.21 -11.76
CA LYS A 28 -0.31 -10.89 -10.87
C LYS A 28 0.06 -9.96 -9.71
N VAL A 29 1.13 -9.17 -9.85
CA VAL A 29 1.60 -8.21 -8.86
C VAL A 29 1.50 -6.80 -9.45
N SER A 30 0.28 -6.29 -9.57
CA SER A 30 -0.02 -4.97 -10.14
C SER A 30 0.30 -3.77 -9.22
N GLY A 31 0.71 -4.04 -7.98
CA GLY A 31 0.88 -3.02 -6.95
C GLY A 31 -0.29 -2.91 -5.97
N ASN A 32 -0.13 -1.97 -5.02
CA ASN A 32 -1.14 -1.56 -4.04
C ASN A 32 -1.75 -2.69 -3.20
N ALA A 33 -1.02 -3.78 -2.98
CA ALA A 33 -1.49 -4.91 -2.18
C ALA A 33 -1.89 -4.47 -0.76
N ALA A 34 -1.16 -3.50 -0.19
CA ALA A 34 -1.46 -2.82 1.06
C ALA A 34 -2.77 -2.02 1.06
N LEU A 35 -3.08 -1.28 -0.02
CA LEU A 35 -4.38 -0.60 -0.13
C LEU A 35 -5.50 -1.63 -0.28
N LYS A 36 -5.26 -2.73 -1.01
CA LYS A 36 -6.20 -3.85 -1.13
C LYS A 36 -6.46 -4.53 0.21
N ASP A 37 -5.45 -4.61 1.10
CA ASP A 37 -5.65 -5.06 2.49
C ASP A 37 -6.61 -4.12 3.25
N GLN A 38 -6.46 -2.80 3.09
CA GLN A 38 -7.34 -1.82 3.72
C GLN A 38 -8.77 -1.91 3.18
N VAL A 39 -8.95 -2.11 1.87
CA VAL A 39 -10.27 -2.38 1.26
C VAL A 39 -10.91 -3.63 1.89
N LEU A 40 -10.14 -4.71 2.02
CA LEU A 40 -10.63 -5.95 2.63
C LEU A 40 -11.00 -5.74 4.11
N ALA A 41 -10.20 -4.98 4.84
CA ALA A 41 -10.50 -4.63 6.23
C ALA A 41 -11.78 -3.79 6.33
N LEU A 42 -12.01 -2.81 5.45
CA LEU A 42 -13.27 -2.04 5.42
C LEU A 42 -14.48 -2.93 5.09
N LYS A 43 -14.35 -3.87 4.15
CA LYS A 43 -15.39 -4.86 3.88
C LYS A 43 -15.69 -5.71 5.11
N TRP A 44 -14.65 -6.12 5.85
CA TRP A 44 -14.81 -6.84 7.11
C TRP A 44 -15.53 -5.98 8.16
N VAL A 45 -15.15 -4.71 8.33
CA VAL A 45 -15.80 -3.80 9.28
C VAL A 45 -17.27 -3.61 8.91
N LYS A 46 -17.59 -3.30 7.65
CA LYS A 46 -18.98 -3.12 7.18
C LYS A 46 -19.83 -4.37 7.44
N LYS A 47 -19.26 -5.57 7.27
CA LYS A 47 -19.97 -6.83 7.50
C LYS A 47 -20.11 -7.21 8.98
N ASN A 48 -19.18 -6.81 9.85
CA ASN A 48 -19.05 -7.40 11.18
C ASN A 48 -19.19 -6.41 12.35
N CYS A 49 -19.13 -5.09 12.13
CA CYS A 49 -19.08 -4.14 13.25
C CYS A 49 -20.31 -4.19 14.17
N GLU A 50 -21.47 -4.59 13.65
CA GLU A 50 -22.71 -4.74 14.43
C GLU A 50 -22.60 -5.79 15.54
N PHE A 51 -21.79 -6.85 15.35
CA PHE A 51 -21.53 -7.86 16.38
C PHE A 51 -20.71 -7.31 17.57
N PHE A 52 -20.10 -6.14 17.41
CA PHE A 52 -19.33 -5.45 18.43
C PHE A 52 -20.03 -4.17 18.93
N GLY A 53 -21.32 -4.01 18.62
CA GLY A 53 -22.10 -2.83 19.00
C GLY A 53 -21.84 -1.59 18.12
N GLY A 54 -21.22 -1.76 16.95
CA GLY A 54 -21.09 -0.70 15.96
C GLY A 54 -22.34 -0.55 15.09
N ASP A 55 -22.41 0.55 14.34
CA ASP A 55 -23.44 0.79 13.32
C ASP A 55 -22.79 0.73 11.93
N SER A 56 -23.16 -0.28 11.14
CA SER A 56 -22.62 -0.48 9.79
C SER A 56 -23.00 0.66 8.84
N ASN A 57 -24.03 1.45 9.16
CA ASN A 57 -24.50 2.60 8.39
C ASN A 57 -23.94 3.94 8.89
N ASN A 58 -22.97 3.90 9.82
CA ASN A 58 -22.33 5.11 10.35
C ASN A 58 -20.82 4.94 10.58
N ILE A 59 -20.14 4.36 9.59
CA ILE A 59 -18.68 4.18 9.63
C ILE A 59 -17.96 5.48 9.25
N THR A 60 -16.98 5.87 10.09
CA THR A 60 -16.02 6.95 9.80
C THR A 60 -14.62 6.35 9.64
N VAL A 61 -13.97 6.61 8.51
CA VAL A 61 -12.57 6.22 8.26
C VAL A 61 -11.67 7.41 8.53
N PHE A 62 -10.57 7.19 9.25
CA PHE A 62 -9.60 8.25 9.51
C PHE A 62 -8.19 7.69 9.57
N GLY A 63 -7.23 8.57 9.28
CA GLY A 63 -5.81 8.26 9.42
C GLY A 63 -4.96 9.52 9.31
N GLU A 64 -3.73 9.40 9.82
CA GLU A 64 -2.74 10.47 9.87
C GLU A 64 -1.57 10.16 8.93
N SER A 65 -1.00 11.19 8.29
CA SER A 65 0.12 11.06 7.37
C SER A 65 -0.20 10.06 6.26
N ALA A 66 0.54 8.95 6.12
CA ALA A 66 0.25 7.90 5.15
C ALA A 66 -1.15 7.30 5.32
N GLY A 67 -1.68 7.28 6.55
CA GLY A 67 -3.05 6.92 6.86
C GLY A 67 -4.08 7.98 6.39
N GLY A 68 -3.71 9.25 6.36
CA GLY A 68 -4.52 10.33 5.79
C GLY A 68 -4.62 10.20 4.27
N ALA A 69 -3.48 9.96 3.61
CA ALA A 69 -3.45 9.64 2.18
C ALA A 69 -4.24 8.36 1.87
N SER A 70 -4.09 7.32 2.70
CA SER A 70 -4.87 6.07 2.61
C SER A 70 -6.37 6.32 2.75
N THR A 71 -6.81 7.12 3.73
CA THR A 71 -8.21 7.50 3.90
C THR A 71 -8.73 8.19 2.64
N HIS A 72 -7.93 9.09 2.04
CA HIS A 72 -8.30 9.72 0.77
C HIS A 72 -8.37 8.70 -0.38
N TYR A 73 -7.46 7.72 -0.48
CA TYR A 73 -7.57 6.64 -1.47
C TYR A 73 -8.84 5.81 -1.29
N MET A 74 -9.22 5.48 -0.05
CA MET A 74 -10.48 4.77 0.24
C MET A 74 -11.70 5.62 -0.13
N MET A 75 -11.61 6.94 -0.19
CA MET A 75 -12.69 7.82 -0.70
C MET A 75 -12.73 7.87 -2.23
N LEU A 76 -11.62 7.56 -2.91
CA LEU A 76 -11.48 7.69 -4.37
C LEU A 76 -11.74 6.39 -5.13
N THR A 77 -11.38 5.23 -4.56
CA THR A 77 -11.50 3.95 -5.25
C THR A 77 -12.94 3.45 -5.31
N GLU A 78 -13.35 2.93 -6.46
CA GLU A 78 -14.66 2.28 -6.63
C GLU A 78 -14.82 1.03 -5.76
N GLN A 79 -13.72 0.39 -5.31
CA GLN A 79 -13.79 -0.83 -4.51
C GLN A 79 -14.35 -0.63 -3.10
N THR A 80 -14.42 0.62 -2.64
CA THR A 80 -14.92 1.02 -1.32
C THR A 80 -16.21 1.84 -1.40
N ARG A 81 -16.81 1.92 -2.59
CA ARG A 81 -18.12 2.54 -2.80
C ARG A 81 -19.11 1.98 -1.77
N ASP A 82 -19.77 2.90 -1.06
CA ASP A 82 -20.78 2.63 -0.04
C ASP A 82 -20.32 1.80 1.19
N LEU A 83 -19.01 1.66 1.42
CA LEU A 83 -18.48 0.95 2.60
C LEU A 83 -18.39 1.83 3.85
N PHE A 84 -18.32 3.15 3.71
CA PHE A 84 -18.25 4.10 4.83
C PHE A 84 -18.87 5.44 4.47
N HIS A 85 -19.10 6.29 5.46
CA HIS A 85 -20.00 7.46 5.35
C HIS A 85 -19.27 8.78 5.59
N LYS A 86 -18.13 8.75 6.28
CA LYS A 86 -17.37 9.94 6.68
C LYS A 86 -15.87 9.64 6.60
N GLY A 87 -15.09 10.61 6.17
CA GLY A 87 -13.63 10.55 6.12
C GLY A 87 -13.01 11.67 6.93
N ILE A 88 -11.96 11.38 7.73
CA ILE A 88 -11.14 12.40 8.38
C ILE A 88 -9.69 12.23 7.91
N ILE A 89 -9.24 13.18 7.10
CA ILE A 89 -7.91 13.18 6.50
C ILE A 89 -6.99 14.05 7.37
N MET A 90 -6.04 13.44 8.07
CA MET A 90 -5.14 14.16 8.98
C MET A 90 -3.74 14.29 8.37
N SER A 91 -3.29 15.52 8.13
CA SER A 91 -1.93 15.90 7.72
C SER A 91 -1.38 15.39 6.38
N ALA A 92 -2.14 14.61 5.59
CA ALA A 92 -1.82 14.35 4.17
C ALA A 92 -3.00 13.74 3.40
N SER A 93 -3.04 13.96 2.09
CA SER A 93 -4.04 13.37 1.18
C SER A 93 -3.36 12.60 0.04
N ALA A 94 -4.12 11.84 -0.75
CA ALA A 94 -3.63 11.16 -1.97
C ALA A 94 -3.02 12.11 -3.03
N MET A 95 -3.20 13.43 -2.89
CA MET A 95 -2.60 14.44 -3.78
C MET A 95 -1.20 14.89 -3.32
N ALA A 96 -0.74 14.46 -2.15
CA ALA A 96 0.62 14.76 -1.71
C ALA A 96 1.63 14.13 -2.68
N GLN A 97 2.70 14.87 -3.01
CA GLN A 97 3.70 14.41 -4.00
C GLN A 97 4.31 13.04 -3.67
N TRP A 98 4.36 12.70 -2.38
CA TRP A 98 4.89 11.43 -1.90
C TRP A 98 3.87 10.30 -1.80
N ALA A 99 2.58 10.61 -1.94
CA ALA A 99 1.51 9.61 -1.82
C ALA A 99 1.46 8.67 -3.03
N VAL A 100 2.03 9.06 -4.18
CA VAL A 100 2.18 8.21 -5.36
C VAL A 100 3.66 8.02 -5.67
N THR A 101 4.08 6.76 -5.82
CA THR A 101 5.44 6.36 -6.11
C THR A 101 5.68 6.28 -7.62
N PRO A 102 6.77 6.87 -8.16
CA PRO A 102 7.09 6.78 -9.58
C PRO A 102 7.59 5.37 -9.95
N ARG A 103 7.44 4.98 -11.22
CA ARG A 103 8.00 3.71 -11.72
C ARG A 103 9.50 3.86 -11.99
N ARG A 104 10.34 3.02 -11.36
CA ARG A 104 11.80 2.98 -11.56
C ARG A 104 12.40 1.58 -11.43
N ASN A 105 11.68 0.55 -11.87
CA ASN A 105 12.10 -0.86 -11.78
C ASN A 105 12.53 -1.27 -10.36
N TRP A 106 11.75 -0.84 -9.36
CA TRP A 106 12.10 -1.03 -7.95
C TRP A 106 12.26 -2.51 -7.58
N GLY A 107 11.41 -3.39 -8.12
CA GLY A 107 11.52 -4.84 -7.91
C GLY A 107 12.85 -5.40 -8.39
N PHE A 108 13.25 -5.09 -9.62
CA PHE A 108 14.52 -5.54 -10.19
C PHE A 108 15.72 -4.98 -9.42
N ARG A 109 15.75 -3.67 -9.15
CA ARG A 109 16.84 -3.05 -8.37
C ARG A 109 16.97 -3.65 -6.97
N MET A 110 15.83 -3.95 -6.33
CA MET A 110 15.81 -4.61 -5.02
C MET A 110 16.35 -6.03 -5.11
N ALA A 111 15.99 -6.79 -6.15
CA ALA A 111 16.54 -8.12 -6.39
C ALA A 111 18.06 -8.07 -6.62
N GLN A 112 18.56 -7.09 -7.38
CA GLN A 112 20.00 -6.89 -7.58
C GLN A 112 20.74 -6.63 -6.26
N LEU A 113 20.18 -5.80 -5.36
CA LEU A 113 20.74 -5.58 -4.02
C LEU A 113 20.79 -6.86 -3.17
N LEU A 114 19.91 -7.81 -3.44
CA LEU A 114 19.84 -9.12 -2.79
C LEU A 114 20.70 -10.19 -3.49
N GLY A 115 21.42 -9.82 -4.55
CA GLY A 115 22.36 -10.70 -5.25
C GLY A 115 21.81 -11.34 -6.53
N TYR A 116 20.65 -10.92 -7.04
CA TYR A 116 20.14 -11.37 -8.34
C TYR A 116 21.04 -10.87 -9.48
N GLN A 117 21.47 -11.79 -10.35
CA GLN A 117 22.34 -11.52 -11.50
C GLN A 117 21.67 -11.81 -12.86
N GLY A 118 20.40 -12.21 -12.85
CA GLY A 118 19.65 -12.51 -14.06
C GLY A 118 19.15 -11.26 -14.81
N PRO A 119 18.45 -11.45 -15.93
CA PRO A 119 17.91 -10.35 -16.73
C PRO A 119 16.81 -9.59 -15.97
N ASN A 120 16.54 -8.34 -16.39
CA ASN A 120 15.37 -7.58 -15.94
C ASN A 120 14.10 -8.13 -16.59
N ASN A 121 13.67 -9.30 -16.12
CA ASN A 121 12.42 -9.97 -16.46
C ASN A 121 11.56 -10.07 -15.20
N ASP A 122 10.34 -9.57 -15.26
CA ASP A 122 9.46 -9.43 -14.09
C ASP A 122 9.16 -10.76 -13.40
N LEU A 123 8.96 -11.85 -14.16
CA LEU A 123 8.70 -13.18 -13.62
C LEU A 123 9.93 -13.77 -12.92
N ASP A 124 11.11 -13.68 -13.54
CA ASP A 124 12.36 -14.18 -12.95
C ASP A 124 12.70 -13.41 -11.66
N VAL A 125 12.52 -12.08 -11.68
CA VAL A 125 12.72 -11.21 -10.54
C VAL A 125 11.74 -11.54 -9.41
N LEU A 126 10.44 -11.70 -9.73
CA LEU A 126 9.44 -12.07 -8.73
C LEU A 126 9.77 -13.42 -8.10
N TYR A 127 10.11 -14.42 -8.92
CA TYR A 127 10.49 -15.76 -8.44
C TYR A 127 11.69 -15.69 -7.50
N PHE A 128 12.75 -14.95 -7.87
CA PHE A 128 13.91 -14.75 -7.02
C PHE A 128 13.54 -14.10 -5.68
N LEU A 129 12.71 -13.03 -5.71
CA LEU A 129 12.29 -12.31 -4.51
C LEU A 129 11.44 -13.19 -3.58
N GLN A 130 10.59 -14.07 -4.11
CA GLN A 130 9.76 -14.98 -3.32
C GLN A 130 10.57 -16.03 -2.55
N LEU A 131 11.80 -16.32 -2.98
CA LEU A 131 12.73 -17.22 -2.28
C LEU A 131 13.49 -16.53 -1.14
N GLN A 132 13.45 -15.20 -1.04
CA GLN A 132 14.19 -14.45 -0.03
C GLN A 132 13.43 -14.40 1.30
N LYS A 133 14.17 -14.18 2.40
CA LYS A 133 13.55 -13.94 3.69
C LYS A 133 12.86 -12.57 3.70
N PRO A 134 11.64 -12.44 4.26
CA PRO A 134 10.94 -11.15 4.31
C PRO A 134 11.75 -10.02 4.96
N TYR A 135 12.54 -10.33 5.98
CA TYR A 135 13.42 -9.36 6.64
C TYR A 135 14.46 -8.78 5.67
N ASP A 136 15.09 -9.62 4.86
CA ASP A 136 16.12 -9.20 3.91
C ASP A 136 15.50 -8.36 2.78
N ILE A 137 14.31 -8.76 2.29
CA ILE A 137 13.53 -7.99 1.31
C ILE A 137 13.22 -6.57 1.83
N MET A 138 12.73 -6.46 3.07
CA MET A 138 12.39 -5.16 3.66
C MET A 138 13.64 -4.30 3.85
N LYS A 139 14.73 -4.87 4.37
CA LYS A 139 16.00 -4.17 4.58
C LYS A 139 16.64 -3.71 3.28
N ALA A 140 16.52 -4.49 2.20
CA ALA A 140 16.97 -4.08 0.87
C ALA A 140 16.14 -2.91 0.33
N GLY A 141 14.81 -2.96 0.50
CA GLY A 141 13.91 -1.89 0.05
C GLY A 141 14.18 -0.53 0.71
N GLU A 142 14.53 -0.49 1.99
CA GLU A 142 14.89 0.75 2.71
C GLU A 142 16.16 1.42 2.18
N LYS A 143 17.09 0.62 1.65
CA LYS A 143 18.39 1.07 1.12
C LYS A 143 18.36 1.35 -0.38
N LEU A 144 17.22 1.14 -1.04
CA LEU A 144 17.11 1.11 -2.49
C LEU A 144 17.30 2.47 -3.18
N LEU A 145 16.90 3.55 -2.51
CA LEU A 145 16.92 4.90 -3.06
C LEU A 145 18.34 5.45 -3.18
N THR A 146 18.69 5.98 -4.35
CA THR A 146 19.95 6.70 -4.55
C THR A 146 19.92 8.08 -3.88
N VAL A 147 21.09 8.72 -3.78
CA VAL A 147 21.22 10.09 -3.24
C VAL A 147 20.43 11.07 -4.10
N GLU A 148 20.49 10.93 -5.42
CA GLU A 148 19.78 11.77 -6.38
C GLU A 148 18.27 11.62 -6.23
N GLU A 149 17.77 10.39 -6.05
CA GLU A 149 16.33 10.13 -5.82
C GLU A 149 15.81 10.80 -4.56
N ARG A 150 16.58 10.73 -3.47
CA ARG A 150 16.25 11.43 -2.23
C ARG A 150 16.24 12.95 -2.43
N LYS A 151 17.22 13.49 -3.17
CA LYS A 151 17.28 14.93 -3.52
C LYS A 151 16.09 15.36 -4.40
N SER A 152 15.60 14.48 -5.26
CA SER A 152 14.40 14.67 -6.08
C SER A 152 13.08 14.50 -5.30
N ARG A 153 13.13 14.48 -3.96
CA ARG A 153 11.97 14.35 -3.07
C ARG A 153 11.15 13.06 -3.27
N ILE A 154 11.79 11.97 -3.67
CA ILE A 154 11.20 10.62 -3.59
C ILE A 154 11.51 10.09 -2.19
N PRO A 155 10.52 9.98 -1.28
CA PRO A 155 10.80 9.58 0.10
C PRO A 155 10.87 8.06 0.26
N PHE A 156 10.18 7.30 -0.60
CA PHE A 156 10.06 5.85 -0.52
C PHE A 156 10.13 5.22 -1.92
N ALA A 157 10.75 4.04 -2.04
CA ALA A 157 10.75 3.26 -3.28
C ALA A 157 9.49 2.40 -3.44
N PHE A 158 8.79 2.12 -2.35
CA PHE A 158 7.59 1.29 -2.32
C PHE A 158 6.49 2.03 -1.56
N GLY A 159 5.44 2.38 -2.29
CA GLY A 159 4.25 3.07 -1.82
C GLY A 159 3.15 2.96 -2.88
N PRO A 160 2.02 3.66 -2.73
CA PRO A 160 0.94 3.57 -3.72
C PRO A 160 1.42 3.90 -5.13
N VAL A 161 0.93 3.17 -6.13
CA VAL A 161 1.27 3.34 -7.55
C VAL A 161 0.01 3.40 -8.42
N ILE A 162 0.13 3.94 -9.62
CA ILE A 162 -0.85 3.70 -10.67
C ILE A 162 -0.59 2.30 -11.23
N GLU A 163 -1.55 1.38 -11.01
CA GLU A 163 -1.41 -0.02 -11.40
C GLU A 163 -1.26 -0.14 -12.93
N PRO A 164 -0.31 -0.94 -13.45
CA PRO A 164 -0.11 -1.15 -14.88
C PRO A 164 -1.23 -1.94 -15.53
N PHE A 165 -1.92 -2.76 -14.74
CA PHE A 165 -3.04 -3.58 -15.17
C PHE A 165 -4.00 -3.75 -13.99
N ILE A 166 -5.26 -4.06 -14.30
CA ILE A 166 -6.30 -4.37 -13.32
C ILE A 166 -6.37 -5.89 -13.18
N MET A 167 -6.44 -6.39 -11.95
CA MET A 167 -6.72 -7.80 -11.64
C MET A 167 -8.21 -8.06 -11.47
#